data_AF-A0A2D7NUD2-F1
#
_entry.id   AF-A0A2D7NUD2-F1
#
_cell.length_a   1.000
_cell.length_b   1.000
_cell.length_c   1.000
_cell.angle_alpha   90.00
_cell.angle_beta   90.00
_cell.angle_gamma   90.00
#
_symmetry.space_group_name_H-M   'P 1'
#
loop_
_entity.id
_entity.type
_entity.pdbx_description
1 polymer ?
#
loop_
_entity_poly.entity_id
_entity_poly.type
_entity_poly.pdbx_seq_one_letter_code
_entity_poly.pdbx_strand_id
1 'polypeptide(L)'
;MAEGQNHPIGIYLWVWGALFVVSALSYWVDWYGFQGAVRWTLILIFMFIKAGAIVWVFMHMKWERLSLFSAIMIPTVFIAVFIFIMALEADYTEVVRLNFFSDWQNFFTVEHHGEH
;
A
#
# COMPACT_ATOMS: atom_id res chain seq x y z
N MET A 1 36.45 -6.33 33.06
CA MET A 1 36.94 -5.62 31.86
C MET A 1 35.87 -5.82 30.81
N ALA A 2 35.10 -4.78 30.51
CA ALA A 2 33.92 -4.89 29.67
C ALA A 2 34.35 -5.02 28.20
N GLU A 3 34.29 -6.24 27.67
CA GLU A 3 34.49 -6.54 26.27
C GLU A 3 33.35 -5.87 25.47
N GLY A 4 33.61 -4.66 24.98
CA GLY A 4 32.70 -3.89 24.16
C GLY A 4 32.49 -4.56 22.82
N GLN A 5 31.56 -5.52 22.78
CA GLN A 5 30.93 -5.95 21.55
C GLN A 5 30.25 -4.72 20.94
N ASN A 6 30.94 -4.09 20.00
CA ASN A 6 30.48 -2.99 19.18
C ASN A 6 29.30 -3.46 18.33
N HIS A 7 28.13 -3.59 18.95
CA HIS A 7 26.89 -3.56 18.19
C HIS A 7 26.78 -2.15 17.61
N PRO A 8 26.75 -2.04 16.26
CA PRO A 8 26.97 -0.79 15.56
C PRO A 8 25.81 0.19 15.85
N ILE A 9 26.01 1.03 16.87
CA ILE A 9 25.08 2.10 17.28
C ILE A 9 24.73 3.03 16.10
N GLY A 10 25.68 3.16 15.15
CA GLY A 10 25.51 3.93 13.93
C GLY A 10 24.38 3.41 13.02
N ILE A 11 24.15 2.10 12.96
CA ILE A 11 23.06 1.54 12.13
C ILE A 11 21.72 1.95 12.71
N TYR A 12 21.54 1.87 14.04
CA TYR A 12 20.30 2.27 14.69
C TYR A 12 20.01 3.77 14.55
N LEU A 13 21.03 4.63 14.64
CA LEU A 13 20.88 6.07 14.40
C LEU A 13 20.50 6.39 12.96
N TRP A 14 21.05 5.66 11.99
CA TRP A 14 20.72 5.82 10.57
C TRP A 14 19.29 5.37 10.27
N VAL A 15 18.86 4.24 10.84
CA VAL A 15 17.49 3.72 10.75
C VAL A 15 16.50 4.69 11.37
N TRP A 16 16.83 5.19 12.56
CA TRP A 16 16.02 6.16 13.28
C TRP A 16 15.85 7.44 12.45
N GLY A 17 16.94 7.96 11.85
CA GLY A 17 16.90 9.09 10.94
C GLY A 17 16.06 8.82 9.68
N ALA A 18 16.25 7.66 9.05
CA ALA A 18 15.48 7.27 7.86
C ALA A 18 13.97 7.15 8.17
N LEU A 19 13.60 6.50 9.28
CA LEU A 19 12.21 6.40 9.75
C LEU A 19 11.62 7.78 10.06
N PHE A 20 12.39 8.65 10.70
CA PHE A 20 11.97 10.01 11.02
C PHE A 20 11.69 10.83 9.75
N VAL A 21 12.60 10.80 8.78
CA VAL A 21 12.44 11.51 7.50
C VAL A 21 11.23 10.99 6.73
N VAL A 22 11.05 9.67 6.66
CA VAL A 22 9.89 9.07 5.97
C VAL A 22 8.57 9.44 6.67
N SER A 23 8.54 9.45 8.01
CA SER A 23 7.37 9.89 8.78
C SER A 23 7.08 11.39 8.60
N ALA A 24 8.11 12.23 8.55
CA ALA A 24 7.95 13.67 8.31
C ALA A 24 7.45 13.96 6.88
N LEU A 25 7.96 13.24 5.87
CA LEU A 25 7.49 13.34 4.49
C LEU A 25 6.03 12.88 4.33
N SER A 26 5.66 11.78 5.02
CA SER A 26 4.28 11.31 5.06
C SER A 26 3.33 12.37 5.62
N TYR A 27 3.73 13.04 6.70
CA TYR A 27 2.95 14.12 7.30
C TYR A 27 2.88 15.37 6.41
N TRP A 28 3.97 15.71 5.73
CA TRP A 28 4.02 16.81 4.78
C TRP A 28 3.07 16.61 3.61
N VAL A 29 3.01 15.39 3.08
CA VAL A 29 2.10 15.04 2.00
C VAL A 29 0.63 15.16 2.42
N ASP A 30 0.29 14.75 3.64
CA ASP A 30 -1.06 14.92 4.18
C ASP A 30 -1.41 16.40 4.36
N TRP A 31 -0.43 17.25 4.69
CA TRP A 31 -0.63 18.69 4.86
C TRP A 31 -0.98 19.42 3.56
N TYR A 32 -0.46 18.97 2.41
CA TYR A 32 -0.78 19.59 1.12
C TYR A 32 -2.21 19.35 0.63
N GLY A 33 -2.99 18.52 1.32
CA GLY A 33 -4.41 18.37 1.02
C GLY A 33 -4.69 17.75 -0.35
N PHE A 34 -3.86 16.81 -0.80
CA PHE A 34 -4.11 16.06 -2.03
C PHE A 34 -5.43 15.27 -1.90
N GLN A 35 -6.41 15.55 -2.75
CA GLN A 35 -7.69 14.82 -2.82
C GLN A 35 -7.65 13.70 -3.86
N GLY A 36 -8.44 12.65 -3.64
CA GLY A 36 -8.61 11.53 -4.58
C GLY A 36 -7.46 10.53 -4.59
N ALA A 37 -7.19 9.93 -5.76
CA ALA A 37 -6.25 8.82 -5.95
C ALA A 37 -4.80 9.15 -5.54
N VAL A 38 -4.40 10.42 -5.67
CA VAL A 38 -3.03 10.87 -5.31
C VAL A 38 -2.73 10.60 -3.84
N ARG A 39 -3.70 10.79 -2.94
CA ARG A 39 -3.53 10.52 -1.50
C ARG A 39 -3.27 9.04 -1.24
N TRP A 40 -4.03 8.18 -1.93
CA TRP A 40 -3.91 6.73 -1.80
C TRP A 40 -2.56 6.22 -2.29
N THR A 41 -2.11 6.66 -3.47
CA THR A 41 -0.81 6.24 -4.02
C THR A 41 0.34 6.69 -3.13
N LEU A 42 0.26 7.91 -2.59
CA LEU A 42 1.33 8.50 -1.79
C LEU A 42 1.44 7.86 -0.40
N ILE A 43 0.30 7.55 0.24
CA ILE A 43 0.27 6.75 1.47
C ILE A 43 0.87 5.36 1.24
N LEU A 44 0.49 4.67 0.16
CA LEU A 44 1.05 3.35 -0.18
C LEU A 44 2.56 3.41 -0.42
N ILE A 45 3.06 4.43 -1.12
CA ILE A 45 4.50 4.64 -1.33
C ILE A 45 5.23 4.84 0.00
N PHE A 46 4.74 5.70 0.89
CA PHE A 46 5.37 5.88 2.22
C PHE A 46 5.32 4.62 3.06
N MET A 47 4.24 3.85 2.96
CA MET A 47 4.08 2.58 3.67
C MET A 47 5.09 1.53 3.18
N PHE A 48 5.31 1.44 1.86
CA PHE A 48 6.34 0.58 1.26
C PHE A 48 7.76 1.03 1.63
N ILE A 49 8.06 2.33 1.58
CA ILE A 49 9.39 2.85 1.92
C ILE A 49 9.70 2.59 3.40
N LYS A 50 8.74 2.82 4.30
CA LYS A 50 8.93 2.56 5.73
C LYS A 50 9.12 1.06 6.00
N ALA A 51 8.31 0.20 5.39
CA ALA A 51 8.46 -1.25 5.50
C ALA A 51 9.81 -1.72 4.91
N GLY A 52 10.17 -1.24 3.72
CA GLY A 52 11.42 -1.55 3.04
C GLY A 52 12.66 -1.09 3.81
N ALA A 53 12.61 0.08 4.46
CA ALA A 53 13.69 0.54 5.35
C ALA A 53 13.88 -0.39 6.55
N ILE A 54 12.79 -0.90 7.13
CA ILE A 54 12.83 -1.90 8.21
C ILE A 54 13.39 -3.22 7.65
N VAL A 55 12.89 -3.70 6.51
CA VAL A 55 13.37 -4.92 5.87
C VAL A 55 14.86 -4.84 5.59
N TRP A 56 15.32 -3.81 4.87
CA TRP A 56 16.71 -3.66 4.47
C TRP A 56 17.67 -3.70 5.66
N VAL A 57 17.31 -3.03 6.76
CA VAL A 57 18.12 -2.97 7.98
C VAL A 57 18.13 -4.30 8.72
N PHE A 58 16.95 -4.88 8.96
CA PHE A 58 16.85 -6.13 9.71
C PHE A 58 17.37 -7.33 8.91
N MET A 59 17.24 -7.29 7.59
CA MET A 59 17.64 -8.34 6.67
C MET A 59 19.15 -8.31 6.39
N HIS A 60 19.79 -7.14 6.38
CA HIS A 60 21.25 -7.05 6.30
C HIS A 60 21.94 -7.57 7.58
N MET A 61 21.29 -7.49 8.75
CA MET A 61 21.89 -7.85 10.05
C MET A 61 21.66 -9.31 10.51
N LYS A 62 20.72 -10.07 9.94
CA LYS A 62 20.34 -11.40 10.47
C LYS A 62 20.20 -12.47 9.40
N TRP A 63 21.33 -13.02 8.96
CA TRP A 63 21.36 -14.11 7.98
C TRP A 63 20.83 -15.47 8.53
N GLU A 64 20.78 -15.69 9.86
CA GLU A 64 20.22 -16.94 10.44
C GLU A 64 18.71 -16.89 10.82
N ARG A 65 18.05 -15.72 10.74
CA ARG A 65 16.63 -15.56 11.16
C ARG A 65 15.64 -15.31 10.01
N LEU A 66 16.05 -15.61 8.78
CA LEU A 66 15.24 -15.45 7.57
C LEU A 66 13.88 -16.17 7.64
N SER A 67 13.79 -17.30 8.35
CA SER A 67 12.54 -18.05 8.50
C SER A 67 11.46 -17.30 9.30
N LEU A 68 11.82 -16.66 10.42
CA LEU A 68 10.87 -15.89 11.23
C LEU A 68 10.42 -14.60 10.53
N PHE A 69 11.33 -13.98 9.77
CA PHE A 69 11.02 -12.79 8.99
C PHE A 69 10.11 -13.11 7.79
N SER A 70 10.41 -14.19 7.06
CA SER A 70 9.56 -14.74 6.01
C SER A 70 8.14 -15.02 6.52
N ALA A 71 8.01 -15.59 7.73
CA ALA A 71 6.71 -15.89 8.34
C ALA A 71 5.84 -14.64 8.60
N ILE A 72 6.41 -13.44 8.70
CA ILE A 72 5.67 -12.17 8.91
C ILE A 72 5.53 -11.38 7.60
N MET A 73 6.54 -11.43 6.73
CA MET A 73 6.50 -10.78 5.41
C MET A 73 5.50 -11.44 4.47
N ILE A 74 5.47 -12.77 4.43
CA ILE A 74 4.53 -13.52 3.58
C ILE A 74 3.07 -13.11 3.85
N PRO A 75 2.55 -13.14 5.09
CA PRO A 75 1.16 -12.74 5.34
C PRO A 75 0.92 -11.26 5.03
N THR A 76 1.88 -10.38 5.29
CA THR A 76 1.75 -8.95 4.99
C THR A 76 1.62 -8.69 3.48
N VAL A 77 2.46 -9.35 2.67
CA VAL A 77 2.42 -9.23 1.20
C VAL A 77 1.17 -9.91 0.64
N PHE A 78 0.77 -11.05 1.21
CA PHE A 78 -0.43 -11.77 0.79
C PHE A 78 -1.69 -10.91 0.96
N ILE A 79 -1.81 -10.22 2.11
CA ILE A 79 -2.93 -9.29 2.35
C ILE A 79 -2.87 -8.10 1.37
N ALA A 80 -1.69 -7.55 1.10
CA ALA A 80 -1.55 -6.46 0.14
C ALA A 80 -1.98 -6.86 -1.28
N VAL A 81 -1.57 -8.05 -1.74
CA VAL A 81 -1.98 -8.61 -3.03
C VAL A 81 -3.49 -8.89 -3.05
N PHE A 82 -4.05 -9.42 -1.96
CA PHE A 82 -5.48 -9.68 -1.86
C PHE A 82 -6.32 -8.40 -1.96
N ILE A 83 -5.91 -7.33 -1.25
CA ILE A 83 -6.56 -6.02 -1.34
C ILE A 83 -6.45 -5.47 -2.77
N PHE A 84 -5.30 -5.62 -3.42
CA PHE A 84 -5.10 -5.16 -4.79
C PHE A 84 -6.03 -5.87 -5.80
N ILE A 85 -6.16 -7.20 -5.69
CA ILE A 85 -7.07 -7.97 -6.55
C ILE A 85 -8.53 -7.58 -6.29
N MET A 86 -8.93 -7.42 -5.02
CA MET A 86 -10.27 -6.96 -4.67
C MET A 86 -10.58 -5.55 -5.19
N ALA A 87 -9.61 -4.65 -5.20
CA ALA A 87 -9.78 -3.31 -5.76
C ALA A 87 -10.05 -3.37 -7.27
N LEU A 88 -9.33 -4.23 -8.01
CA LEU A 88 -9.58 -4.43 -9.44
C LEU A 88 -10.98 -4.99 -9.70
N GLU A 89 -11.38 -6.03 -8.95
CA GLU A 89 -12.72 -6.63 -9.03
C GLU A 89 -13.85 -5.62 -8.76
N ALA A 90 -13.63 -4.70 -7.81
CA ALA A 90 -14.59 -3.65 -7.49
C ALA A 90 -14.83 -2.71 -8.68
N ASP A 91 -13.77 -2.28 -9.38
CA ASP A 91 -13.88 -1.44 -10.59
C ASP A 91 -14.63 -2.17 -11.72
N TYR A 92 -14.32 -3.46 -11.96
CA TYR A 92 -15.03 -4.26 -12.96
C TYR A 92 -16.53 -4.40 -12.63
N THR A 93 -16.85 -4.61 -11.34
CA THR A 93 -18.23 -4.70 -10.87
C THR A 93 -18.97 -3.38 -11.05
N GLU A 94 -18.32 -2.25 -10.81
CA GLU A 94 -18.89 -0.91 -11.04
C GLU A 94 -19.22 -0.69 -12.52
N VAL A 95 -18.28 -0.98 -13.42
CA VAL A 95 -18.47 -0.79 -14.86
C VAL A 95 -19.58 -1.68 -15.41
N VAL A 96 -19.62 -2.96 -15.03
CA VAL A 96 -20.67 -3.88 -15.47
C VAL A 96 -22.04 -3.42 -14.98
N ARG A 97 -22.13 -2.93 -13.74
CA ARG A 97 -23.37 -2.38 -13.18
C ARG A 97 -23.84 -1.14 -13.94
N LEU A 98 -22.94 -0.22 -14.27
CA LEU A 98 -23.29 0.97 -15.07
C LEU A 98 -23.75 0.59 -16.48
N ASN A 99 -23.07 -0.35 -17.13
CA ASN A 99 -23.48 -0.85 -18.44
C ASN A 99 -24.87 -1.48 -18.39
N PHE A 100 -25.14 -2.33 -17.40
CA PHE A 100 -26.45 -2.94 -17.22
C PHE A 100 -27.54 -1.89 -17.02
N PHE A 101 -27.33 -0.89 -16.14
CA PHE A 101 -28.31 0.18 -15.95
C PHE A 101 -28.49 1.05 -17.20
N SER A 102 -27.42 1.32 -17.96
CA SER A 102 -27.50 2.10 -19.20
C SER A 102 -28.28 1.36 -20.29
N ASP A 103 -28.04 0.06 -20.46
CA ASP A 103 -28.68 -0.78 -21.46
C ASP A 103 -30.17 -0.98 -21.13
N TRP A 104 -30.47 -1.19 -19.84
CA TRP A 104 -31.84 -1.22 -19.36
C TRP A 104 -32.55 0.10 -19.65
N GLN A 105 -31.95 1.25 -19.30
CA GLN A 105 -32.57 2.55 -19.57
C GLN A 105 -32.80 2.77 -21.08
N ASN A 106 -31.85 2.38 -21.93
CA ASN A 106 -31.98 2.45 -23.38
C ASN A 106 -33.15 1.59 -23.90
N PHE A 107 -33.30 0.36 -23.39
CA PHE A 107 -34.41 -0.53 -23.73
C PHE A 107 -35.78 0.10 -23.44
N PHE A 108 -35.98 0.64 -22.22
CA PHE A 108 -37.25 1.30 -21.86
C PHE A 108 -37.51 2.58 -22.66
N THR A 109 -36.49 3.35 -23.01
CA THR A 109 -36.67 4.51 -23.90
C THR A 109 -37.03 4.12 -25.33
N VAL A 110 -36.47 3.03 -25.88
CA VAL A 110 -36.78 2.56 -27.24
C VAL A 110 -38.21 2.01 -27.31
N GLU A 111 -38.64 1.26 -26.31
CA GLU A 111 -40.00 0.71 -26.24
C GLU A 111 -41.04 1.83 -26.12
N HIS A 112 -40.79 2.86 -25.29
CA HIS A 112 -41.66 4.03 -25.20
C HIS A 112 -41.77 4.85 -26.50
N HIS A 113 -40.75 4.83 -27.36
CA HIS A 113 -40.76 5.48 -28.67
C HIS A 113 -41.39 4.62 -29.78
N GLY A 114 -41.54 3.31 -29.58
CA GLY A 114 -42.14 2.38 -30.55
C GLY A 114 -43.67 2.27 -30.47
N GLU A 115 -44.28 2.78 -29.39
CA GLU A 115 -45.74 2.72 -29.16
C GLU A 115 -46.51 4.00 -29.56
N HIS A 116 -45.86 4.94 -30.26
CA HIS A 116 -46.47 6.16 -30.81
C HIS A 116 -46.57 6.15 -32.34
#